data_AF-A0A9W6KI92-F1
#
_entry.id   AF-A0A9W6KI92-F1
#
_cell.length_a   1.000
_cell.length_b   1.000
_cell.length_c   1.000
_cell.angle_alpha   90.00
_cell.angle_beta   90.00
_cell.angle_gamma   90.00
#
_symmetry.space_group_name_H-M   'P 1'
#
loop_
_entity.id
_entity.type
_entity.pdbx_description
1 polymer ?
#
loop_
_entity_poly.entity_id
_entity_poly.type
_entity_poly.pdbx_seq_one_letter_code
_entity_poly.pdbx_strand_id
1 'polypeptide(L)'
;MTLADAHARILADPHGDAPRLAYADLVEATVPEHAWLIREQVQYVRDRAAGVDWPPRRTTTMYSRSRKLMWRLVPDGVRDLLNDGFEVRRGFIESVTLPVAALPAALSRLVAALPLRRLRLTRATPAALIGLAGVADLLPGLGQLRGLSLEHEPIGDAGLAGLPPLPQLRWLDLTGTDVTAAGLEALAASPHFPALRFVRADRELGLNPEPAYDWDGTPVWVDEAPLAAVLGARYDRPWLHRGTVDVRDAGYVGPNYDEV
;
A
#
# COMPACT_ATOMS: atom_id res chain seq x y z
N MET A 1 28.92 11.97 0.87
CA MET A 1 27.84 10.96 0.79
C MET A 1 27.81 10.44 -0.64
N THR A 2 27.99 9.14 -0.83
CA THR A 2 27.92 8.53 -2.16
C THR A 2 26.47 8.29 -2.59
N LEU A 3 26.24 7.99 -3.87
CA LEU A 3 24.92 7.59 -4.36
C LEU A 3 24.43 6.31 -3.68
N ALA A 4 25.33 5.35 -3.43
CA ALA A 4 25.03 4.11 -2.73
C ALA A 4 24.61 4.38 -1.27
N ASP A 5 25.31 5.27 -0.56
CA ASP A 5 24.93 5.65 0.81
C ASP A 5 23.55 6.31 0.85
N ALA A 6 23.26 7.20 -0.11
CA ALA A 6 21.95 7.86 -0.21
C ALA A 6 20.84 6.84 -0.50
N HIS A 7 21.08 5.88 -1.39
CA HIS A 7 20.14 4.80 -1.66
C HIS A 7 19.91 3.93 -0.42
N ALA A 8 20.97 3.54 0.30
CA ALA A 8 20.85 2.76 1.53
C ALA A 8 20.01 3.49 2.60
N ARG A 9 20.11 4.82 2.70
CA ARG A 9 19.24 5.63 3.58
C ARG A 9 17.77 5.59 3.17
N ILE A 10 17.47 5.52 1.88
CA ILE A 10 16.10 5.36 1.38
C ILE A 10 15.56 3.96 1.69
N LEU A 11 16.38 2.91 1.58
CA LEU A 11 16.00 1.56 1.95
C LEU A 11 15.75 1.43 3.46
N ALA A 12 16.56 2.11 4.29
CA ALA A 12 16.41 2.13 5.74
C ALA A 12 15.20 2.98 6.22
N ASP A 13 14.86 4.05 5.48
CA ASP A 13 13.66 4.87 5.72
C ASP A 13 12.82 4.97 4.43
N PRO A 14 12.06 3.91 4.10
CA PRO A 14 11.24 3.88 2.90
C PRO A 14 10.01 4.80 3.01
N HIS A 15 9.85 5.59 4.07
CA HIS A 15 8.68 6.45 4.26
C HIS A 15 9.03 7.94 4.34
N GLY A 16 10.28 8.28 4.62
CA GLY A 16 10.77 9.65 4.69
C GLY A 16 11.04 10.28 3.34
N ASP A 17 10.65 11.54 3.19
CA ASP A 17 10.94 12.31 1.99
C ASP A 17 12.39 12.83 1.98
N ALA A 18 12.98 13.07 3.15
CA ALA A 18 14.31 13.68 3.25
C ALA A 18 15.43 12.84 2.60
N PRO A 19 15.52 11.50 2.82
CA PRO A 19 16.50 10.68 2.11
C PRO A 19 16.31 10.69 0.58
N ARG A 20 15.06 10.77 0.11
CA ARG A 20 14.71 10.80 -1.31
C ARG A 20 15.12 12.10 -1.97
N LEU A 21 14.86 13.24 -1.33
CA LEU A 21 15.29 14.56 -1.80
C LEU A 21 16.82 14.65 -1.84
N ALA A 22 17.51 14.14 -0.82
CA ALA A 22 18.97 14.08 -0.81
C ALA A 22 19.53 13.21 -1.94
N TYR A 23 18.87 12.09 -2.27
CA TYR A 23 19.23 11.27 -3.43
C TYR A 23 18.97 12.02 -4.76
N ALA A 24 17.86 12.74 -4.88
CA ALA A 24 17.54 13.55 -6.05
C ALA A 24 18.64 14.57 -6.36
N ASP A 25 19.20 15.21 -5.33
CA ASP A 25 20.30 16.17 -5.49
C ASP A 25 21.58 15.50 -6.05
N LEU A 26 21.84 14.24 -5.70
CA LEU A 26 23.01 13.49 -6.19
C LEU A 26 22.84 13.01 -7.64
N VAL A 27 21.62 12.64 -8.06
CA VAL A 27 21.36 12.14 -9.41
C VAL A 27 21.00 13.23 -10.42
N GLU A 28 20.86 14.49 -9.99
CA GLU A 28 20.53 15.62 -10.87
C GLU A 28 21.46 15.70 -12.10
N ALA A 29 22.77 15.57 -11.88
CA ALA A 29 23.76 15.71 -12.94
C ALA A 29 23.83 14.51 -13.90
N THR A 30 23.41 13.32 -13.46
CA THR A 30 23.57 12.06 -14.22
C THR A 30 22.26 11.53 -14.78
N VAL A 31 21.16 11.68 -14.03
CA VAL A 31 19.82 11.24 -14.38
C VAL A 31 18.80 12.33 -13.95
N PRO A 32 18.80 13.50 -14.60
CA PRO A 32 17.94 14.63 -14.22
C PRO A 32 16.44 14.29 -14.24
N GLU A 33 16.02 13.37 -15.13
CA GLU A 33 14.64 12.88 -15.16
C GLU A 33 14.23 12.17 -13.86
N HIS A 34 15.16 11.47 -13.20
CA HIS A 34 14.90 10.78 -11.92
C HIS A 34 14.81 11.78 -10.78
N ALA A 35 15.74 12.74 -10.74
CA ALA A 35 15.72 13.81 -9.75
C ALA A 35 14.42 14.63 -9.83
N TRP A 36 14.01 15.03 -11.03
CA TRP A 36 12.73 15.70 -11.27
C TRP A 36 11.54 14.86 -10.77
N LEU A 37 11.50 13.57 -11.13
CA LEU A 37 10.38 12.70 -10.75
C LEU A 37 10.25 12.56 -9.23
N ILE A 38 11.38 12.42 -8.52
CA ILE A 38 11.40 12.35 -7.05
C ILE A 38 10.77 13.62 -6.47
N ARG A 39 11.24 14.80 -6.90
CA ARG A 39 10.77 16.09 -6.36
C ARG A 39 9.29 16.32 -6.65
N GLU A 40 8.84 16.06 -7.88
CA GLU A 40 7.43 16.20 -8.25
C GLU A 40 6.53 15.27 -7.45
N GLN A 41 6.88 13.98 -7.31
CA GLN A 41 6.05 13.04 -6.55
C GLN A 41 6.08 13.29 -5.04
N VAL A 42 7.19 13.79 -4.49
CA VAL A 42 7.24 14.25 -3.08
C VAL A 42 6.35 15.46 -2.89
N GLN A 43 6.43 16.47 -3.78
CA GLN A 43 5.58 17.65 -3.71
C GLN A 43 4.10 17.29 -3.85
N TYR A 44 3.76 16.43 -4.80
CA TYR A 44 2.39 15.93 -4.98
C TYR A 44 1.80 15.34 -3.70
N VAL A 45 2.58 14.53 -2.96
CA VAL A 45 2.11 13.92 -1.71
C VAL A 45 1.92 14.98 -0.61
N ARG A 46 2.79 15.98 -0.53
CA ARG A 46 2.67 17.09 0.43
C ARG A 46 1.46 17.97 0.15
N ASP A 47 1.28 18.34 -1.11
CA ASP A 47 0.16 19.17 -1.57
C ASP A 47 -1.18 18.48 -1.33
N ARG A 48 -1.27 17.18 -1.63
CA ARG A 48 -2.42 16.34 -1.29
C ARG A 48 -2.77 16.39 0.20
N ALA A 49 -1.77 16.25 1.08
CA ALA A 49 -1.98 16.32 2.52
C ALA A 49 -2.42 17.72 2.96
N ALA A 50 -1.97 18.76 2.25
CA ALA A 50 -2.40 20.14 2.47
C ALA A 50 -3.75 20.51 1.80
N GLY A 51 -4.44 19.55 1.16
CA GLY A 51 -5.71 19.80 0.46
C GLY A 51 -5.57 20.64 -0.82
N VAL A 52 -4.38 20.70 -1.40
CA VAL A 52 -4.11 21.46 -2.63
C VAL A 52 -4.54 20.65 -3.85
N ASP A 53 -5.34 21.26 -4.73
CA ASP A 53 -5.79 20.65 -5.97
C ASP A 53 -4.64 20.58 -7.01
N TRP A 54 -4.59 19.48 -7.76
CA TRP A 54 -3.57 19.24 -8.78
C TRP A 54 -4.24 18.97 -10.14
N PRO A 55 -3.89 19.73 -11.20
CA PRO A 55 -4.55 19.61 -12.48
C PRO A 55 -4.33 18.21 -13.10
N PRO A 56 -5.38 17.55 -13.64
CA PRO A 56 -5.31 16.19 -14.15
C PRO A 56 -4.22 15.95 -15.20
N ARG A 57 -3.96 16.91 -16.08
CA ARG A 57 -2.91 16.78 -17.10
C ARG A 57 -1.51 16.62 -16.51
N ARG A 58 -1.25 17.23 -15.35
CA ARG A 58 0.05 17.15 -14.66
C ARG A 58 0.22 15.77 -14.02
N THR A 59 -0.83 15.22 -13.42
CA THR A 59 -0.82 13.87 -12.81
C THR A 59 -0.66 12.78 -13.86
N THR A 60 -1.43 12.79 -14.97
CA THR A 60 -1.31 11.80 -16.05
C THR A 60 0.10 11.79 -16.67
N THR A 61 0.68 12.96 -16.90
CA THR A 61 2.05 13.09 -17.44
C THR A 61 3.08 12.54 -16.45
N MET A 62 2.92 12.82 -15.16
CA MET A 62 3.79 12.29 -14.11
C MET A 62 3.74 10.76 -14.08
N TYR A 63 2.56 10.13 -14.05
CA TYR A 63 2.43 8.67 -13.99
C TYR A 63 3.02 7.96 -15.21
N SER A 64 2.71 8.44 -16.42
CA SER A 64 3.20 7.83 -17.66
C SER A 64 4.74 7.88 -17.79
N ARG A 65 5.36 8.98 -17.35
CA ARG A 65 6.83 9.11 -17.30
C ARG A 65 7.45 8.25 -16.20
N SER A 66 6.79 8.14 -15.05
CA SER A 66 7.27 7.38 -13.88
C SER A 66 7.57 5.93 -14.23
N ARG A 67 6.60 5.23 -14.83
CA ARG A 67 6.70 3.78 -15.07
C ARG A 67 7.81 3.45 -16.08
N LYS A 68 7.90 4.20 -17.18
CA LYS A 68 8.93 4.01 -18.21
C LYS A 68 10.33 4.29 -17.67
N LEU A 69 10.49 5.36 -16.90
CA LEU A 69 11.78 5.72 -16.30
C LEU A 69 12.21 4.67 -15.28
N MET A 70 11.33 4.27 -14.36
CA MET A 70 11.69 3.28 -13.34
C MET A 70 12.01 1.91 -13.94
N TRP A 71 11.35 1.50 -15.03
CA TRP A 71 11.72 0.27 -15.72
C TRP A 71 13.16 0.29 -16.26
N ARG A 72 13.66 1.44 -16.70
CA ARG A 72 15.05 1.61 -17.16
C ARG A 72 16.05 1.61 -16.00
N LEU A 73 15.65 2.15 -14.85
CA LEU A 73 16.53 2.33 -13.68
C LEU A 73 16.48 1.19 -12.68
N VAL A 74 15.51 0.26 -12.81
CA VAL A 74 15.38 -0.86 -11.87
C VAL A 74 16.64 -1.74 -11.90
N PRO A 75 17.16 -2.18 -10.73
CA PRO A 75 18.23 -3.15 -10.66
C PRO A 75 17.87 -4.46 -11.37
N ASP A 76 18.81 -5.01 -12.16
CA ASP A 76 18.59 -6.26 -12.91
C ASP A 76 18.20 -7.42 -11.99
N GLY A 77 18.77 -7.44 -10.77
CA GLY A 77 18.52 -8.46 -9.75
C GLY A 77 17.10 -8.51 -9.19
N VAL A 78 16.17 -7.64 -9.61
CA VAL A 78 14.74 -7.72 -9.26
C VAL A 78 13.80 -7.53 -10.45
N ARG A 79 14.32 -7.34 -11.67
CA ARG A 79 13.48 -7.00 -12.83
C ARG A 79 12.48 -8.11 -13.18
N ASP A 80 12.87 -9.37 -13.03
CA ASP A 80 12.01 -10.55 -13.17
C ASP A 80 10.82 -10.59 -12.19
N LEU A 81 10.95 -9.92 -11.05
CA LEU A 81 9.93 -9.89 -9.99
C LEU A 81 8.86 -8.82 -10.22
N LEU A 82 9.00 -7.97 -11.26
CA LEU A 82 8.11 -6.84 -11.53
C LEU A 82 7.12 -7.09 -12.68
N ASN A 83 7.12 -8.30 -13.23
CA ASN A 83 6.32 -8.66 -14.40
C ASN A 83 4.80 -8.57 -14.14
N ASP A 84 4.36 -8.93 -12.94
CA ASP A 84 2.95 -8.91 -12.56
C ASP A 84 2.45 -7.50 -12.19
N GLY A 85 3.35 -6.52 -12.11
CA GLY A 85 3.02 -5.12 -11.91
C GLY A 85 3.82 -4.46 -10.79
N PHE A 86 3.92 -3.13 -10.86
CA PHE A 86 4.55 -2.31 -9.85
C PHE A 86 4.03 -0.88 -9.93
N GLU A 87 4.11 -0.17 -8.80
CA GLU A 87 3.80 1.26 -8.74
C GLU A 87 5.02 2.06 -8.33
N VAL A 88 5.14 3.23 -8.94
CA VAL A 88 6.17 4.21 -8.64
C VAL A 88 5.58 5.29 -7.76
N ARG A 89 6.18 5.51 -6.60
CA ARG A 89 5.85 6.63 -5.71
C ARG A 89 7.12 7.27 -5.18
N ARG A 90 7.07 8.60 -5.04
CA ARG A 90 8.18 9.45 -4.60
C ARG A 90 9.50 9.15 -5.34
N GLY A 91 9.38 8.79 -6.62
CA GLY A 91 10.49 8.47 -7.53
C GLY A 91 11.11 7.08 -7.35
N PHE A 92 10.47 6.15 -6.63
CA PHE A 92 10.96 4.78 -6.46
C PHE A 92 9.84 3.76 -6.68
N ILE A 93 10.20 2.53 -7.01
CA ILE A 93 9.26 1.41 -6.97
C ILE A 93 9.01 1.08 -5.49
N GLU A 94 7.81 1.41 -5.02
CA GLU A 94 7.42 1.23 -3.62
C GLU A 94 6.30 0.20 -3.45
N SER A 95 5.65 -0.18 -4.56
CA SER A 95 4.62 -1.23 -4.61
C SER A 95 4.99 -2.26 -5.65
N VAL A 96 4.89 -3.53 -5.29
CA VAL A 96 5.12 -4.66 -6.20
C VAL A 96 3.92 -5.60 -6.13
N THR A 97 3.47 -6.03 -7.30
CA THR A 97 2.50 -7.11 -7.46
C THR A 97 3.26 -8.39 -7.75
N LEU A 98 2.98 -9.45 -7.01
CA LEU A 98 3.56 -10.77 -7.27
C LEU A 98 2.65 -11.88 -6.74
N PRO A 99 2.82 -13.12 -7.20
CA PRO A 99 2.06 -14.25 -6.70
C PRO A 99 2.50 -14.58 -5.29
N VAL A 100 1.55 -14.96 -4.43
CA VAL A 100 1.84 -15.36 -3.04
C VAL A 100 2.94 -16.43 -2.96
N ALA A 101 2.96 -17.38 -3.90
CA ALA A 101 3.94 -18.47 -3.93
C ALA A 101 5.37 -18.01 -4.26
N ALA A 102 5.52 -16.87 -4.94
CA ALA A 102 6.84 -16.32 -5.25
C ALA A 102 7.42 -15.48 -4.10
N LEU A 103 6.58 -15.05 -3.15
CA LEU A 103 6.97 -14.15 -2.07
C LEU A 103 8.18 -14.64 -1.26
N PRO A 104 8.27 -15.91 -0.81
CA PRO A 104 9.41 -16.37 -0.01
C PRO A 104 10.76 -16.24 -0.73
N ALA A 105 10.80 -16.54 -2.03
CA ALA A 105 12.03 -16.45 -2.84
C ALA A 105 12.34 -15.02 -3.31
N ALA A 106 11.32 -14.17 -3.45
CA ALA A 106 11.44 -12.80 -3.93
C ALA A 106 11.84 -11.81 -2.82
N LEU A 107 11.41 -12.06 -1.58
CA LEU A 107 11.39 -11.05 -0.53
C LEU A 107 12.77 -10.44 -0.24
N SER A 108 13.80 -11.27 -0.05
CA SER A 108 15.16 -10.80 0.25
C SER A 108 15.73 -9.91 -0.85
N ARG A 109 15.46 -10.27 -2.12
CA ARG A 109 15.87 -9.49 -3.30
C ARG A 109 15.13 -8.16 -3.37
N LEU A 110 13.81 -8.18 -3.14
CA LEU A 110 12.97 -6.97 -3.17
C LEU A 110 13.39 -5.96 -2.09
N VAL A 111 13.55 -6.39 -0.83
CA VAL A 111 13.87 -5.47 0.27
C VAL A 111 15.30 -4.95 0.23
N ALA A 112 16.22 -5.71 -0.36
CA ALA A 112 17.59 -5.27 -0.58
C ALA A 112 17.73 -4.23 -1.71
N ALA A 113 16.78 -4.23 -2.67
CA ALA A 113 16.86 -3.41 -3.86
C ALA A 113 15.88 -2.23 -3.88
N LEU A 114 14.73 -2.35 -3.23
CA LEU A 114 13.61 -1.42 -3.36
C LEU A 114 13.14 -0.93 -1.98
N PRO A 115 12.78 0.36 -1.84
CA PRO A 115 12.16 0.89 -0.63
C PRO A 115 10.68 0.46 -0.57
N LEU A 116 10.46 -0.85 -0.42
CA LEU A 116 9.16 -1.48 -0.50
C LEU A 116 8.25 -0.99 0.64
N ARG A 117 7.05 -0.54 0.29
CA ARG A 117 6.03 -0.08 1.24
C ARG A 117 4.72 -0.80 1.07
N ARG A 118 4.45 -1.33 -0.12
CA ARG A 118 3.21 -2.01 -0.47
C ARG A 118 3.47 -3.29 -1.23
N LEU A 119 2.62 -4.28 -0.97
CA LEU A 119 2.55 -5.51 -1.72
C LEU A 119 1.11 -5.75 -2.17
N ARG A 120 0.96 -6.17 -3.42
CA ARG A 120 -0.27 -6.82 -3.90
C ARG A 120 0.06 -8.27 -4.13
N LEU A 121 -0.57 -9.16 -3.38
CA LEU A 121 -0.35 -10.59 -3.53
C LEU A 121 -1.46 -11.15 -4.41
N THR A 122 -1.07 -11.78 -5.51
CA THR A 122 -2.01 -12.42 -6.43
C THR A 122 -1.98 -13.94 -6.30
N ARG A 123 -3.01 -14.60 -6.85
CA ARG A 123 -3.14 -16.06 -6.79
C ARG A 123 -3.07 -16.57 -5.35
N ALA A 124 -3.61 -15.79 -4.42
CA ALA A 124 -3.68 -16.11 -3.02
C ALA A 124 -4.83 -17.08 -2.78
N THR A 125 -4.52 -18.16 -2.07
CA THR A 125 -5.51 -19.11 -1.55
C THR A 125 -5.36 -19.18 -0.03
N PRO A 126 -6.37 -19.66 0.71
CA PRO A 126 -6.26 -19.82 2.15
C PRO A 126 -5.04 -20.67 2.53
N ALA A 127 -4.80 -21.78 1.81
CA ALA A 127 -3.65 -22.64 2.03
C ALA A 127 -2.31 -21.92 1.80
N ALA A 128 -2.21 -21.08 0.76
CA ALA A 128 -0.99 -20.36 0.47
C ALA A 128 -0.68 -19.28 1.52
N LEU A 129 -1.69 -18.55 2.02
CA LEU A 129 -1.51 -17.57 3.09
C LEU A 129 -1.15 -18.23 4.41
N ILE A 130 -1.83 -19.32 4.79
CA ILE A 130 -1.48 -20.11 5.98
C ILE A 130 -0.04 -20.62 5.88
N GLY A 131 0.39 -21.04 4.70
CA GLY A 131 1.78 -21.45 4.43
C GLY A 131 2.81 -20.33 4.66
N LEU A 132 2.41 -19.05 4.64
CA LEU A 132 3.32 -17.94 4.93
C LEU A 132 3.65 -17.79 6.42
N ALA A 133 2.85 -18.35 7.32
CA ALA A 133 3.14 -18.31 8.76
C ALA A 133 4.49 -18.98 9.09
N GLY A 134 4.88 -20.00 8.31
CA GLY A 134 6.16 -20.71 8.44
C GLY A 134 7.38 -19.95 7.88
N VAL A 135 7.19 -18.83 7.17
CA VAL A 135 8.28 -17.96 6.70
C VAL A 135 8.43 -16.71 7.55
N ALA A 136 7.87 -16.70 8.77
CA ALA A 136 7.92 -15.58 9.70
C ALA A 136 9.34 -15.02 9.93
N ASP A 137 10.35 -15.90 9.93
CA ASP A 137 11.75 -15.53 10.10
C ASP A 137 12.32 -14.73 8.91
N LEU A 138 11.69 -14.80 7.73
CA LEU A 138 12.03 -14.00 6.55
C LEU A 138 11.32 -12.63 6.52
N LEU A 139 10.36 -12.42 7.42
CA LEU A 139 9.53 -11.21 7.47
C LEU A 139 10.11 -9.96 8.14
N PRO A 140 11.35 -9.91 8.71
CA PRO A 140 11.94 -8.63 9.07
C PRO A 140 11.93 -7.63 7.91
N GLY A 141 12.06 -8.13 6.66
CA GLY A 141 11.92 -7.33 5.45
C GLY A 141 10.53 -6.75 5.20
N LEU A 142 9.46 -7.41 5.68
CA LEU A 142 8.09 -6.88 5.65
C LEU A 142 7.75 -6.01 6.87
N GLY A 143 8.65 -5.90 7.85
CA GLY A 143 8.47 -5.07 9.03
C GLY A 143 8.27 -3.59 8.73
N GLN A 144 8.61 -3.12 7.52
CA GLN A 144 8.37 -1.74 7.04
C GLN A 144 7.17 -1.63 6.08
N LEU A 145 6.49 -2.74 5.80
CA LEU A 145 5.35 -2.74 4.89
C LEU A 145 4.20 -1.95 5.53
N ARG A 146 3.67 -0.96 4.81
CA ARG A 146 2.53 -0.15 5.24
C ARG A 146 1.24 -0.50 4.53
N GLY A 147 1.29 -1.21 3.40
CA GLY A 147 0.09 -1.63 2.68
C GLY A 147 0.18 -3.05 2.14
N LEU A 148 -0.94 -3.77 2.24
CA LEU A 148 -1.11 -5.10 1.68
C LEU A 148 -2.46 -5.13 0.94
N SER A 149 -2.46 -5.57 -0.30
CA SER A 149 -3.68 -5.81 -1.07
C SER A 149 -3.78 -7.30 -1.38
N LEU A 150 -4.95 -7.86 -1.07
CA LEU A 150 -5.40 -9.22 -1.38
C LEU A 150 -6.73 -9.17 -2.14
N GLU A 151 -6.99 -8.06 -2.83
CA GLU A 151 -8.26 -7.83 -3.51
C GLU A 151 -8.50 -8.87 -4.60
N HIS A 152 -9.76 -9.27 -4.77
CA HIS A 152 -10.18 -10.25 -5.77
C HIS A 152 -9.47 -11.61 -5.67
N GLU A 153 -8.95 -11.94 -4.49
CA GLU A 153 -8.40 -13.25 -4.20
C GLU A 153 -9.41 -14.10 -3.41
N PRO A 154 -9.54 -15.41 -3.70
CA PRO A 154 -10.48 -16.30 -3.04
C PRO A 154 -9.99 -16.70 -1.64
N ILE A 155 -9.81 -15.70 -0.77
CA ILE A 155 -9.37 -15.85 0.61
C ILE A 155 -10.57 -15.72 1.54
N GLY A 156 -10.73 -16.68 2.46
CA GLY A 156 -11.72 -16.60 3.54
C GLY A 156 -11.10 -16.25 4.88
N ASP A 157 -11.92 -16.29 5.94
CA ASP A 157 -11.52 -15.97 7.31
C ASP A 157 -10.27 -16.73 7.77
N ALA A 158 -10.14 -18.00 7.40
CA ALA A 158 -8.97 -18.81 7.72
C ALA A 158 -7.69 -18.32 7.02
N GLY A 159 -7.79 -17.83 5.78
CA GLY A 159 -6.68 -17.24 5.04
C GLY A 159 -6.25 -15.91 5.66
N LEU A 160 -7.22 -15.07 6.05
CA LEU A 160 -6.97 -13.81 6.76
C LEU A 160 -6.29 -14.04 8.11
N ALA A 161 -6.75 -15.03 8.87
CA ALA A 161 -6.12 -15.43 10.14
C ALA A 161 -4.71 -16.00 9.96
N GLY A 162 -4.42 -16.56 8.78
CA GLY A 162 -3.10 -17.07 8.40
C GLY A 162 -2.09 -15.99 7.98
N LEU A 163 -2.50 -14.72 7.87
CA LEU A 163 -1.57 -13.64 7.56
C LEU A 163 -0.51 -13.50 8.65
N PRO A 164 0.76 -13.31 8.28
CA PRO A 164 1.80 -13.17 9.27
C PRO A 164 1.72 -11.83 10.01
N PRO A 165 2.42 -11.68 11.15
CA PRO A 165 2.54 -10.40 11.84
C PRO A 165 3.14 -9.31 10.95
N LEU A 166 2.41 -8.20 10.80
CA LEU A 166 2.85 -7.03 10.03
C LEU A 166 2.71 -5.77 10.92
N PRO A 167 3.66 -5.52 11.83
CA PRO A 167 3.51 -4.53 12.90
C PRO A 167 3.41 -3.08 12.41
N GLN A 168 3.90 -2.77 11.22
CA GLN A 168 3.83 -1.44 10.59
C GLN A 168 2.73 -1.32 9.52
N LEU A 169 1.95 -2.39 9.28
CA LEU A 169 0.88 -2.37 8.29
C LEU A 169 -0.16 -1.32 8.70
N ARG A 170 -0.46 -0.39 7.79
CA ARG A 170 -1.45 0.68 8.00
C ARG A 170 -2.69 0.49 7.15
N TRP A 171 -2.55 -0.19 6.03
CA TRP A 171 -3.61 -0.42 5.07
C TRP A 171 -3.69 -1.88 4.64
N LEU A 172 -4.91 -2.42 4.63
CA LEU A 172 -5.22 -3.74 4.13
C LEU A 172 -6.42 -3.65 3.17
N ASP A 173 -6.29 -4.22 1.97
CA ASP A 173 -7.40 -4.38 1.02
C ASP A 173 -7.85 -5.83 0.93
N LEU A 174 -9.14 -6.06 1.19
CA LEU A 174 -9.85 -7.33 1.15
C LEU A 174 -11.09 -7.24 0.24
N THR A 175 -11.20 -6.24 -0.63
CA THR A 175 -12.32 -6.13 -1.57
C THR A 175 -12.35 -7.33 -2.52
N GLY A 176 -13.53 -7.91 -2.74
CA GLY A 176 -13.75 -9.06 -3.60
C GLY A 176 -13.15 -10.35 -3.04
N THR A 177 -13.12 -10.51 -1.72
CA THR A 177 -12.64 -11.72 -1.04
C THR A 177 -13.80 -12.45 -0.36
N ASP A 178 -13.58 -13.70 0.08
CA ASP A 178 -14.56 -14.48 0.83
C ASP A 178 -14.49 -14.22 2.35
N VAL A 179 -13.88 -13.10 2.77
CA VAL A 179 -13.79 -12.70 4.18
C VAL A 179 -15.15 -12.25 4.68
N THR A 180 -15.55 -12.75 5.84
CA THR A 180 -16.83 -12.44 6.48
C THR A 180 -16.66 -11.47 7.65
N ALA A 181 -17.79 -11.07 8.25
CA ALA A 181 -17.80 -10.33 9.51
C ALA A 181 -17.02 -11.04 10.63
N ALA A 182 -17.04 -12.38 10.67
CA ALA A 182 -16.29 -13.16 11.65
C ALA A 182 -14.76 -13.05 11.43
N GLY A 183 -14.30 -13.04 10.18
CA GLY A 183 -12.91 -12.78 9.84
C GLY A 183 -12.44 -11.39 10.25
N LEU A 184 -13.28 -10.37 10.04
CA LEU A 184 -13.00 -8.99 10.47
C LEU A 184 -13.00 -8.84 12.00
N GLU A 185 -13.87 -9.56 12.71
CA GLU A 185 -13.84 -9.65 14.17
C GLU A 185 -12.54 -10.31 14.66
N ALA A 186 -12.11 -11.41 14.03
CA ALA A 186 -10.84 -12.06 14.33
C ALA A 186 -9.63 -11.13 14.07
N LEU A 187 -9.68 -10.34 12.98
CA LEU A 187 -8.69 -9.30 12.69
C LEU A 187 -8.66 -8.24 13.79
N ALA A 188 -9.81 -7.82 14.32
CA ALA A 188 -9.91 -6.86 15.42
C ALA A 188 -9.40 -7.43 16.74
N ALA A 189 -9.58 -8.72 17.00
CA ALA A 189 -9.02 -9.41 18.17
C ALA A 189 -7.49 -9.64 18.08
N SER A 190 -6.93 -9.66 16.87
CA SER A 190 -5.53 -10.02 16.63
C SER A 190 -4.51 -8.96 17.12
N PRO A 191 -3.40 -9.34 17.76
CA PRO A 191 -2.31 -8.42 18.11
C PRO A 191 -1.34 -8.16 16.94
N HIS A 192 -1.52 -8.79 15.78
CA HIS A 192 -0.54 -8.83 14.69
C HIS A 192 -0.45 -7.55 13.86
N PHE A 193 -1.44 -6.66 13.94
CA PHE A 193 -1.54 -5.44 13.12
C PHE A 193 -1.82 -4.17 13.96
N PRO A 194 -0.97 -3.83 14.95
CA PRO A 194 -1.20 -2.69 15.86
C PRO A 194 -1.19 -1.32 15.15
N ALA A 195 -0.51 -1.20 14.02
CA ALA A 195 -0.45 0.03 13.22
C ALA A 195 -1.59 0.16 12.20
N LEU A 196 -2.51 -0.80 12.12
CA LEU A 196 -3.57 -0.79 11.10
C LEU A 196 -4.48 0.42 11.31
N ARG A 197 -4.73 1.15 10.22
CA ARG A 197 -5.53 2.39 10.20
C ARG A 197 -6.68 2.32 9.20
N PHE A 198 -6.56 1.48 8.18
CA PHE A 198 -7.61 1.33 7.19
C PHE A 198 -7.69 -0.11 6.68
N VAL A 199 -8.92 -0.64 6.67
CA VAL A 199 -9.26 -1.92 6.05
C VAL A 199 -10.33 -1.65 5.01
N ARG A 200 -10.03 -1.94 3.75
CA ARG A 200 -11.03 -1.97 2.69
C ARG A 200 -11.59 -3.39 2.60
N ALA A 201 -12.91 -3.51 2.55
CA ALA A 201 -13.63 -4.78 2.46
C ALA A 201 -14.91 -4.54 1.66
N ASP A 202 -15.61 -5.61 1.30
CA ASP A 202 -16.81 -5.51 0.48
C ASP A 202 -17.92 -4.71 1.15
N ARG A 203 -18.64 -3.94 0.32
CA ARG A 203 -19.69 -3.01 0.76
C ARG A 203 -20.74 -3.69 1.64
N GLU A 204 -21.09 -4.93 1.32
CA GLU A 204 -22.11 -5.71 2.03
C GLU A 204 -21.73 -5.99 3.50
N LEU A 205 -20.44 -5.96 3.83
CA LEU A 205 -19.98 -6.13 5.20
C LEU A 205 -20.24 -4.90 6.07
N GLY A 206 -20.57 -3.74 5.49
CA GLY A 206 -20.88 -2.53 6.26
C GLY A 206 -19.70 -2.05 7.13
N LEU A 207 -18.47 -2.28 6.67
CA LEU A 207 -17.25 -1.88 7.38
C LEU A 207 -16.84 -0.42 7.08
N ASN A 208 -17.01 0.03 5.84
CA ASN A 208 -16.58 1.35 5.40
C ASN A 208 -17.80 2.24 5.14
N PRO A 209 -17.83 3.49 5.63
CA PRO A 209 -18.85 4.44 5.22
C PRO A 209 -18.63 4.78 3.74
N GLU A 210 -19.69 4.71 2.94
CA GLU A 210 -19.67 5.04 1.52
C GLU A 210 -20.43 6.35 1.28
N PRO A 211 -19.96 7.26 0.41
CA PRO A 211 -20.90 8.12 -0.30
C PRO A 211 -21.71 7.23 -1.24
N ALA A 212 -23.02 7.08 -1.00
CA ALA A 212 -23.91 6.73 -2.09
C ALA A 212 -24.11 7.99 -2.94
N TYR A 213 -24.26 7.84 -4.26
CA TYR A 213 -24.69 8.95 -5.11
C TYR A 213 -26.10 8.64 -5.60
N ASP A 214 -26.98 9.63 -5.47
CA ASP A 214 -28.27 9.70 -6.14
C ASP A 214 -28.07 9.62 -7.68
N TRP A 215 -29.12 9.25 -8.41
CA TRP A 215 -29.15 9.29 -9.88
C TRP A 215 -28.87 10.68 -10.48
N ASP A 216 -29.01 11.75 -9.70
CA ASP A 216 -28.65 13.13 -10.06
C ASP A 216 -27.20 13.51 -9.68
N GLY A 217 -26.43 12.56 -9.13
CA GLY A 217 -25.06 12.78 -8.69
C GLY A 217 -24.92 13.45 -7.32
N THR A 218 -26.02 13.62 -6.58
CA THR A 218 -25.99 14.14 -5.20
C THR A 218 -25.40 13.08 -4.26
N PRO A 219 -24.37 13.40 -3.45
CA PRO A 219 -23.86 12.48 -2.44
C PRO A 219 -24.91 12.28 -1.33
N VAL A 220 -25.48 11.08 -1.27
CA VAL A 220 -26.25 10.53 -0.16
C VAL A 220 -25.27 9.82 0.78
N TRP A 221 -24.86 10.52 1.84
CA TRP A 221 -24.09 9.89 2.90
C TRP A 221 -25.00 8.91 3.65
N VAL A 222 -24.71 7.61 3.55
CA VAL A 222 -25.33 6.62 4.44
C VAL A 222 -24.39 6.50 5.63
N ASP A 223 -24.74 7.16 6.72
CA ASP A 223 -23.90 7.30 7.92
C ASP A 223 -23.56 5.98 8.63
N GLU A 224 -24.03 4.82 8.17
CA GLU A 224 -23.86 3.58 8.91
C GLU A 224 -22.82 2.67 8.27
N ALA A 225 -21.69 2.55 8.97
CA ALA A 225 -20.80 1.38 8.91
C ALA A 225 -21.17 0.45 10.08
N PRO A 226 -22.30 -0.31 10.01
CA PRO A 226 -22.86 -1.02 11.15
C PRO A 226 -21.89 -2.06 11.74
N LEU A 227 -21.12 -2.74 10.90
CA LEU A 227 -20.11 -3.68 11.38
C LEU A 227 -18.97 -2.94 12.08
N ALA A 228 -18.50 -1.81 11.53
CA ALA A 228 -17.47 -1.01 12.19
C ALA A 228 -17.94 -0.46 13.55
N ALA A 229 -19.21 -0.05 13.67
CA ALA A 229 -19.79 0.37 14.93
C ALA A 229 -19.86 -0.77 15.96
N VAL A 230 -20.35 -1.95 15.55
CA VAL A 230 -20.44 -3.14 16.42
C VAL A 230 -19.07 -3.59 16.89
N LEU A 231 -18.10 -3.70 15.98
CA LEU A 231 -16.75 -4.10 16.33
C LEU A 231 -16.04 -3.00 17.13
N GLY A 232 -16.23 -1.73 16.79
CA GLY A 232 -15.63 -0.59 17.49
C GLY A 232 -16.08 -0.47 18.94
N ALA A 233 -17.31 -0.91 19.26
CA ALA A 233 -17.79 -1.00 20.64
C ALA A 233 -17.12 -2.13 21.45
N ARG A 234 -16.56 -3.15 20.78
CA ARG A 234 -15.90 -4.31 21.41
C ARG A 234 -14.37 -4.20 21.42
N TYR A 235 -13.81 -3.58 20.39
CA TYR A 235 -12.38 -3.53 20.13
C TYR A 235 -11.94 -2.09 19.90
N ASP A 236 -11.01 -1.62 20.72
CA ASP A 236 -10.36 -0.33 20.51
C ASP A 236 -9.30 -0.43 19.41
N ARG A 237 -9.75 -0.36 18.15
CA ARG A 237 -8.88 -0.43 16.97
C ARG A 237 -9.03 0.83 16.10
N PRO A 238 -7.92 1.52 15.77
CA PRO A 238 -7.99 2.74 14.97
C PRO A 238 -8.65 2.60 13.59
N TRP A 239 -8.64 1.40 13.00
CA TRP A 239 -9.26 1.15 11.69
C TRP A 239 -10.78 0.92 11.76
N LEU A 240 -11.35 0.72 12.95
CA LEU A 240 -12.80 0.62 13.20
C LEU A 240 -13.43 1.99 13.49
N HIS A 241 -12.63 2.94 13.95
CA HIS A 241 -13.08 4.25 14.39
C HIS A 241 -12.60 5.32 13.41
N ARG A 242 -13.32 5.53 12.30
CA ARG A 242 -13.05 6.71 11.45
C ARG A 242 -13.71 7.96 12.04
N GLY A 243 -13.11 8.52 13.08
CA GLY A 243 -13.35 9.90 13.48
C GLY A 243 -12.53 10.85 12.62
N THR A 244 -13.19 11.66 11.78
CA THR A 244 -12.78 12.94 11.11
C THR A 244 -11.37 13.11 10.50
N VAL A 245 -10.44 12.17 10.64
CA VAL A 245 -9.08 12.26 10.12
C VAL A 245 -9.05 11.62 8.75
N ASP A 246 -8.98 12.48 7.75
CA ASP A 246 -8.92 12.15 6.35
C ASP A 246 -7.74 11.20 6.09
N VAL A 247 -8.04 10.05 5.48
CA VAL A 247 -7.06 9.03 5.04
C VAL A 247 -5.99 9.64 4.11
N ARG A 248 -6.28 10.81 3.55
CA ARG A 248 -5.36 11.64 2.77
C ARG A 248 -4.06 11.98 3.52
N ASP A 249 -4.07 12.10 4.84
CA ASP A 249 -2.87 12.42 5.65
C ASP A 249 -1.83 11.29 5.71
N ALA A 250 -2.21 10.05 5.39
CA ALA A 250 -1.28 8.92 5.37
C ALA A 250 -0.47 8.83 4.05
N GLY A 251 -0.63 9.78 3.12
CA GLY A 251 -0.18 9.62 1.74
C GLY A 251 -0.88 8.46 1.02
N TYR A 252 -2.03 8.03 1.56
CA TYR A 252 -2.86 6.99 1.01
C TYR A 252 -3.74 7.59 -0.09
N VAL A 253 -3.31 7.31 -1.32
CA VAL A 253 -4.18 7.34 -2.49
C VAL A 253 -4.45 5.87 -2.73
N GLY A 254 -5.68 5.40 -2.51
CA GLY A 254 -6.08 4.08 -3.00
C GLY A 254 -5.80 3.97 -4.50
N PRO A 255 -5.91 2.79 -5.11
CA PRO A 255 -5.95 2.74 -6.56
C PRO A 255 -7.06 3.71 -7.00
N ASN A 256 -6.75 4.70 -7.85
CA ASN A 256 -7.79 5.45 -8.54
C ASN A 256 -8.54 4.39 -9.37
N TYR A 257 -9.68 3.93 -8.86
CA TYR A 257 -10.56 3.02 -9.59
C TYR A 257 -11.40 3.78 -10.64
N ASP A 258 -11.21 5.10 -10.76
CA ASP A 258 -11.89 5.98 -11.72
C ASP A 258 -10.90 6.66 -12.69
N GLU A 259 -10.11 5.93 -13.46
CA GLU A 259 -9.46 6.49 -14.67
C GLU A 259 -9.41 5.44 -15.79
N VAL A 260 -10.53 5.31 -16.50
CA VAL A 260 -10.58 4.85 -17.91
C VAL A 260 -10.04 5.97 -18.80
#